data_AF-A0A1F3V486-F1
#
_entry.id   AF-A0A1F3V486-F1
#
_cell.length_a   1.000
_cell.length_b   1.000
_cell.length_c   1.000
_cell.angle_alpha   90.00
_cell.angle_beta   90.00
_cell.angle_gamma   90.00
#
_symmetry.space_group_name_H-M   'P 1'
#
loop_
_entity.id
_entity.type
_entity.pdbx_description
1 polymer ?
#
loop_
_entity_poly.entity_id
_entity_poly.type
_entity_poly.pdbx_seq_one_letter_code
_entity_poly.pdbx_strand_id
1 'polypeptide(L)'
;MKTQLFYIIVLAGLICTFTHAAFQDRSEIKKYSLYRDRLYTDKLLTKEVYKNFFEFDLFYSKGVKTLISEVKEAMDSSNNPLLKQLNVMEVLSKNINTEKLVDIGVTFGTPLPYIKINEHRLLPGFFADFNAGTLVSIDNRVDPTDPRANIYLKKDIKYGLNSRYKTNQNNDAFDFSIYKLSRSDLETSKTASQIISEDSFIDLDSLTKDEKVIAADLKYMQTLGNSAYLYEIREFKLHTLSGSQESSYGTKPYLRFEFDRLFNETYGLSFFIGEHFRQRYKFQNGLYLGIRMRSLEKPPIAFIFKFDADFLTFIPELKTKWLIANYKLIIPHSNPQDEIWASTIHSISLNIPFP
;
A
#
# COMPACT_ATOMS: atom_id res chain seq x y z
N MET A 1 -15.22 34.62 -6.73
CA MET A 1 -15.12 34.67 -5.25
C MET A 1 -15.82 33.50 -4.54
N LYS A 2 -17.09 33.16 -4.81
CA LYS A 2 -17.79 32.07 -4.08
C LYS A 2 -17.13 30.68 -4.19
N THR A 3 -16.57 30.33 -5.35
CA THR A 3 -15.85 29.07 -5.58
C THR A 3 -14.51 29.01 -4.83
N GLN A 4 -13.74 30.11 -4.80
CA GLN A 4 -12.47 30.19 -4.07
C GLN A 4 -12.67 30.09 -2.54
N LEU A 5 -13.74 30.69 -2.02
CA LEU A 5 -14.08 30.61 -0.60
C LEU A 5 -14.44 29.17 -0.19
N PHE A 6 -15.15 28.43 -1.03
CA PHE A 6 -15.45 27.02 -0.78
C PHE A 6 -14.18 26.15 -0.74
N TYR A 7 -13.23 26.37 -1.64
CA TYR A 7 -11.95 25.64 -1.62
C TYR A 7 -11.12 25.95 -0.36
N ILE A 8 -11.09 27.20 0.09
CA ILE A 8 -10.40 27.60 1.33
C ILE A 8 -11.07 26.98 2.56
N ILE A 9 -12.40 26.90 2.59
CA ILE A 9 -13.15 26.27 3.69
C ILE A 9 -12.94 24.75 3.72
N VAL A 10 -12.89 24.07 2.57
CA VAL A 10 -12.56 22.64 2.49
C VAL A 10 -11.11 22.40 2.93
N LEU A 11 -10.17 23.23 2.48
CA LEU A 11 -8.76 23.14 2.87
C LEU A 11 -8.57 23.39 4.38
N ALA A 12 -9.23 24.41 4.94
CA ALA A 12 -9.20 24.73 6.37
C ALA A 12 -9.90 23.67 7.22
N GLY A 13 -11.00 23.10 6.74
CA GLY A 13 -11.71 21.99 7.38
C GLY A 13 -10.85 20.72 7.46
N LEU A 14 -10.08 20.43 6.41
CA LEU A 14 -9.10 19.33 6.42
C LEU A 14 -7.99 19.59 7.44
N ILE A 15 -7.43 20.80 7.49
CA ILE A 15 -6.37 21.18 8.44
C ILE A 15 -6.85 21.03 9.91
N CYS A 16 -8.12 21.32 10.19
CA CYS A 16 -8.70 21.18 11.54
C CYS A 16 -8.95 19.73 12.00
N THR A 17 -8.94 18.73 11.10
CA THR A 17 -9.10 17.31 11.49
C THR A 17 -7.79 16.64 11.93
N PHE A 18 -6.64 17.30 11.78
CA PHE A 18 -5.34 16.77 12.19
C PHE A 18 -5.03 16.99 13.68
N THR A 19 -5.84 17.75 14.42
CA THR A 19 -5.63 17.98 15.85
C THR A 19 -6.60 17.13 16.66
N HIS A 20 -6.06 16.10 17.32
CA HIS A 20 -6.67 15.15 18.29
C HIS A 20 -6.66 13.68 17.83
N ALA A 21 -5.49 13.06 17.88
CA ALA A 21 -5.40 11.61 18.07
C ALA A 21 -5.28 11.34 19.59
N ALA A 22 -6.42 11.06 20.24
CA ALA A 22 -6.43 10.40 21.54
C ALA A 22 -5.80 9.00 21.39
N PHE A 23 -5.04 8.59 22.41
CA PHE A 23 -4.38 7.29 22.57
C PHE A 23 -5.31 6.15 22.09
N GLN A 24 -4.96 5.50 20.99
CA GLN A 24 -5.59 4.25 20.57
C GLN A 24 -4.62 3.11 20.86
N ASP A 25 -5.14 1.98 21.33
CA ASP A 25 -4.39 0.73 21.40
C ASP A 25 -3.78 0.45 20.01
N ARG A 26 -2.47 0.62 19.93
CA ARG A 26 -1.69 0.36 18.73
C ARG A 26 -1.76 -1.13 18.44
N SER A 27 -2.15 -1.47 17.22
CA SER A 27 -2.13 -2.83 16.70
C SER A 27 -1.32 -2.83 15.41
N GLU A 28 -0.36 -3.75 15.31
CA GLU A 28 0.50 -3.87 14.13
C GLU A 28 -0.31 -4.23 12.88
N ILE A 29 -1.38 -5.00 13.02
CA ILE A 29 -2.32 -5.25 11.91
C ILE A 29 -2.96 -3.94 11.42
N LYS A 30 -3.45 -3.09 12.33
CA LYS A 30 -4.09 -1.81 11.96
C LYS A 30 -3.09 -0.89 11.27
N LYS A 31 -1.87 -0.80 11.82
CA LYS A 31 -0.79 0.03 11.28
C LYS A 31 -0.33 -0.48 9.91
N TYR A 32 -0.08 -1.78 9.77
CA TYR A 32 0.25 -2.40 8.50
C TYR A 32 -0.86 -2.20 7.47
N SER A 33 -2.14 -2.37 7.85
CA SER A 33 -3.27 -2.15 6.95
C SER A 33 -3.30 -0.72 6.41
N LEU A 34 -3.10 0.27 7.27
CA LEU A 34 -3.03 1.68 6.87
C LEU A 34 -1.86 1.93 5.91
N TYR A 35 -0.67 1.42 6.22
CA TYR A 35 0.51 1.58 5.35
C TYR A 35 0.30 0.89 4.01
N ARG A 36 -0.23 -0.33 4.02
CA ARG A 36 -0.51 -1.09 2.80
C ARG A 36 -1.50 -0.36 1.90
N ASP A 37 -2.59 0.15 2.46
CA ASP A 37 -3.60 0.91 1.72
C ASP A 37 -3.04 2.25 1.19
N ARG A 38 -2.12 2.92 1.90
CA ARG A 38 -1.40 4.10 1.40
C ARG A 38 -0.45 3.79 0.25
N LEU A 39 0.40 2.76 0.41
CA LEU A 39 1.31 2.32 -0.63
C LEU A 39 0.55 1.86 -1.88
N TYR A 40 -0.61 1.24 -1.66
CA TYR A 40 -1.54 0.89 -2.72
C TYR A 40 -2.11 2.12 -3.41
N THR A 41 -2.55 3.14 -2.67
CA THR A 41 -2.98 4.42 -3.24
C THR A 41 -1.88 5.05 -4.10
N ASP A 42 -0.64 5.08 -3.62
CA ASP A 42 0.50 5.61 -4.37
C ASP A 42 0.77 4.84 -5.66
N LYS A 43 0.51 3.53 -5.65
CA LYS A 43 0.58 2.67 -6.83
C LYS A 43 -0.50 3.05 -7.85
N LEU A 44 -1.70 3.37 -7.39
CA LEU A 44 -2.81 3.77 -8.26
C LEU A 44 -2.68 5.18 -8.84
N LEU A 45 -1.83 6.03 -8.27
CA LEU A 45 -1.56 7.38 -8.81
C LEU A 45 -0.70 7.35 -10.08
N THR A 46 0.07 6.29 -10.31
CA THR A 46 0.97 6.15 -11.46
C THR A 46 0.46 5.18 -12.53
N LYS A 47 -0.25 4.12 -12.11
CA LYS A 47 -0.66 3.05 -13.02
C LYS A 47 -2.06 2.50 -12.75
N GLU A 48 -2.57 1.78 -13.75
CA GLU A 48 -3.79 1.00 -13.64
C GLU A 48 -3.47 -0.45 -13.24
N VAL A 49 -4.32 -1.05 -12.42
CA VAL A 49 -4.13 -2.40 -11.90
C VAL A 49 -4.62 -3.44 -12.90
N TYR A 50 -3.91 -4.57 -12.99
CA TYR A 50 -4.22 -5.71 -13.86
C TYR A 50 -4.17 -5.42 -15.36
N LYS A 51 -3.48 -4.34 -15.78
CA LYS A 51 -3.38 -3.92 -17.20
C LYS A 51 -1.94 -3.87 -17.72
N ASN A 52 -1.10 -4.69 -17.10
CA ASN A 52 0.31 -4.82 -17.41
C ASN A 52 0.60 -6.31 -17.67
N PHE A 53 1.49 -6.61 -18.62
CA PHE A 53 2.01 -7.97 -18.79
C PHE A 53 2.78 -8.41 -17.55
N PHE A 54 3.56 -7.49 -17.01
CA PHE A 54 4.39 -7.69 -15.84
C PHE A 54 4.43 -6.42 -15.02
N GLU A 55 4.44 -6.60 -13.71
CA GLU A 55 4.54 -5.54 -12.75
C GLU A 55 5.27 -6.04 -11.51
N PHE A 56 6.25 -5.27 -11.07
CA PHE A 56 7.05 -5.50 -9.88
C PHE A 56 7.02 -4.24 -9.03
N ASP A 57 6.68 -4.40 -7.76
CA ASP A 57 6.73 -3.35 -6.76
C ASP A 57 7.54 -3.85 -5.55
N LEU A 58 8.52 -3.06 -5.12
CA LEU A 58 9.24 -3.27 -3.87
C LEU A 58 9.11 -1.99 -3.03
N PHE A 59 8.68 -2.14 -1.79
CA PHE A 59 8.66 -1.11 -0.77
C PHE A 59 9.51 -1.58 0.39
N TYR A 60 10.43 -0.74 0.85
CA TYR A 60 11.22 -1.05 2.03
C TYR A 60 11.53 0.23 2.81
N SER A 61 11.50 0.09 4.12
CA SER A 61 11.86 1.16 5.05
C SER A 61 13.36 1.23 5.28
N LYS A 62 13.87 2.43 5.54
CA LYS A 62 15.28 2.65 5.88
C LYS A 62 15.64 1.87 7.16
N GLY A 63 16.70 1.08 7.07
CA GLY A 63 17.25 0.31 8.19
C GLY A 63 16.64 -1.08 8.40
N VAL A 64 15.65 -1.50 7.61
CA VAL A 64 15.08 -2.86 7.77
C VAL A 64 16.10 -3.98 7.48
N LYS A 65 16.90 -3.80 6.42
CA LYS A 65 18.00 -4.73 6.09
C LYS A 65 19.03 -4.80 7.21
N THR A 66 19.38 -3.63 7.77
CA THR A 66 20.34 -3.52 8.87
C THR A 66 19.81 -4.23 10.12
N LEU A 67 18.55 -4.00 10.49
CA LEU A 67 17.93 -4.67 11.64
C LEU A 67 17.95 -6.20 11.47
N ILE A 68 17.52 -6.72 10.32
CA ILE A 68 17.50 -8.17 10.06
C ILE A 68 18.92 -8.75 10.09
N SER A 69 19.92 -8.05 9.53
CA SER A 69 21.33 -8.47 9.55
C SER A 69 21.88 -8.48 10.97
N GLU A 70 21.68 -7.40 11.74
CA GLU A 70 22.17 -7.27 13.12
C GLU A 70 21.56 -8.35 14.02
N VAL A 71 20.26 -8.65 13.88
CA VAL A 71 19.61 -9.75 14.64
C VAL A 71 20.20 -11.10 14.24
N LYS A 72 20.41 -11.34 12.94
CA LYS A 72 21.03 -12.59 12.47
C LYS A 72 22.45 -12.77 12.99
N GLU A 73 23.27 -11.73 12.88
CA GLU A 73 24.65 -11.72 13.41
C GLU A 73 24.66 -11.93 14.93
N ALA A 74 23.71 -11.34 15.66
CA ALA A 74 23.56 -11.58 17.09
C ALA A 74 23.18 -13.03 17.43
N MET A 75 22.31 -13.66 16.64
CA MET A 75 21.97 -15.08 16.79
C MET A 75 23.15 -16.02 16.47
N ASP A 76 24.03 -15.62 15.57
CA ASP A 76 25.20 -16.41 15.14
C ASP A 76 26.47 -16.13 15.96
N SER A 77 26.45 -15.11 16.84
CA SER A 77 27.63 -14.55 17.52
C SER A 77 28.32 -15.46 18.55
N SER A 78 27.64 -16.45 19.12
CA SER A 78 28.19 -17.31 20.18
C SER A 78 27.42 -18.62 20.29
N ASN A 79 28.06 -19.72 20.69
CA ASN A 79 27.34 -20.97 21.02
C ASN A 79 26.69 -20.93 22.41
N ASN A 80 26.99 -19.93 23.24
CA ASN A 80 26.39 -19.78 24.56
C ASN A 80 25.00 -19.10 24.43
N PRO A 81 23.89 -19.77 24.82
CA PRO A 81 22.54 -19.22 24.70
C PRO A 81 22.34 -17.89 25.43
N LEU A 82 23.00 -17.70 26.58
CA LEU A 82 22.90 -16.45 27.35
C LEU A 82 23.56 -15.29 26.61
N LEU A 83 24.73 -15.52 26.00
CA LEU A 83 25.41 -14.49 25.21
C LEU A 83 24.62 -14.14 23.94
N LYS A 84 24.03 -15.14 23.26
CA LYS A 84 23.10 -14.89 22.14
C LYS A 84 21.96 -13.99 22.58
N GLN A 85 21.34 -14.30 23.72
CA GLN A 85 20.20 -13.54 24.25
C GLN A 85 20.56 -12.10 24.55
N LEU A 86 21.71 -11.85 25.18
CA LEU A 86 22.18 -10.50 25.47
C LEU A 86 22.46 -9.72 24.18
N ASN A 87 23.07 -10.35 23.17
CA ASN A 87 23.36 -9.68 21.89
C ASN A 87 22.07 -9.36 21.11
N VAL A 88 21.10 -10.27 21.07
CA VAL A 88 19.80 -9.98 20.43
C VAL A 88 19.07 -8.88 21.20
N MET A 89 19.11 -8.91 22.53
CA MET A 89 18.52 -7.87 23.38
C MET A 89 19.14 -6.50 23.13
N GLU A 90 20.46 -6.42 22.93
CA GLU A 90 21.16 -5.18 22.58
C GLU A 90 20.66 -4.61 21.24
N VAL A 91 20.50 -5.45 20.22
CA VAL A 91 19.98 -5.03 18.91
C VAL A 91 18.54 -4.53 19.03
N LEU A 92 17.67 -5.22 19.77
CA LEU A 92 16.31 -4.76 20.02
C LEU A 92 16.31 -3.43 20.80
N SER A 93 17.13 -3.32 21.83
CA SER A 93 17.26 -2.11 22.65
C SER A 93 17.68 -0.89 21.82
N LYS A 94 18.64 -1.07 20.91
CA LYS A 94 19.10 -0.04 19.97
C LYS A 94 17.99 0.46 19.03
N ASN A 95 17.00 -0.38 18.76
CA ASN A 95 15.91 -0.10 17.83
C ASN A 95 14.56 0.11 18.53
N ILE A 96 14.54 0.34 19.86
CA ILE A 96 13.32 0.66 20.61
C ILE A 96 12.59 1.85 19.98
N ASN A 97 11.26 1.74 19.97
CA ASN A 97 10.34 2.72 19.42
C ASN A 97 10.61 3.00 17.94
N THR A 98 11.01 1.99 17.17
CA THR A 98 11.13 2.11 15.71
C THR A 98 10.27 1.07 15.01
N GLU A 99 9.81 1.42 13.83
CA GLU A 99 9.09 0.51 12.95
C GLU A 99 9.76 0.40 11.59
N LYS A 100 9.69 -0.81 11.03
CA LYS A 100 10.32 -1.21 9.76
C LYS A 100 9.32 -2.01 8.93
N LEU A 101 9.09 -1.55 7.70
CA LEU A 101 8.23 -2.17 6.71
C LEU A 101 9.06 -2.76 5.55
N VAL A 102 8.64 -3.92 5.04
CA VAL A 102 8.97 -4.43 3.69
C VAL A 102 7.68 -4.92 3.05
N ASP A 103 7.42 -4.59 1.79
CA ASP A 103 6.30 -5.10 1.00
C ASP A 103 6.75 -5.33 -0.44
N ILE A 104 6.45 -6.51 -0.98
CA ILE A 104 6.83 -6.94 -2.32
C ILE A 104 5.54 -7.34 -3.05
N GLY A 105 5.37 -6.84 -4.27
CA GLY A 105 4.27 -7.18 -5.16
C GLY A 105 4.79 -7.62 -6.52
N VAL A 106 4.20 -8.69 -7.05
CA VAL A 106 4.41 -9.14 -8.43
C VAL A 106 3.05 -9.40 -9.06
N THR A 107 2.80 -8.79 -10.21
CA THR A 107 1.55 -8.97 -10.95
C THR A 107 1.88 -9.37 -12.39
N PHE A 108 1.19 -10.39 -12.87
CA PHE A 108 1.20 -10.82 -14.26
C PHE A 108 -0.18 -10.64 -14.87
N GLY A 109 -0.23 -10.21 -16.11
CA GLY A 109 -1.47 -10.01 -16.85
C GLY A 109 -1.37 -10.56 -18.26
N THR A 110 -2.50 -11.03 -18.79
CA THR A 110 -2.63 -11.44 -20.20
C THR A 110 -3.90 -10.82 -20.76
N PRO A 111 -3.79 -9.91 -21.75
CA PRO A 111 -4.97 -9.33 -22.38
C PRO A 111 -5.68 -10.41 -23.20
N LEU A 112 -7.01 -10.42 -23.12
CA LEU A 112 -7.85 -11.27 -23.95
C LEU A 112 -8.36 -10.48 -25.16
N PRO A 113 -8.82 -11.17 -26.23
CA PRO A 113 -9.43 -10.49 -27.36
C PRO A 113 -10.55 -9.54 -26.91
N TYR A 114 -10.50 -8.29 -27.37
CA TYR A 114 -11.51 -7.32 -27.01
C TYR A 114 -12.83 -7.63 -27.72
N ILE A 115 -13.93 -7.35 -27.03
CA ILE A 115 -15.29 -7.50 -27.58
C ILE A 115 -15.80 -6.10 -27.88
N LYS A 116 -16.14 -5.85 -29.14
CA LYS A 116 -16.74 -4.59 -29.60
C LYS A 116 -18.14 -4.85 -30.13
N ILE A 117 -19.14 -4.24 -29.50
CA ILE A 117 -20.54 -4.26 -29.94
C ILE A 117 -20.99 -2.81 -30.05
N ASN A 118 -21.21 -2.33 -31.27
CA ASN A 118 -21.51 -0.93 -31.57
C ASN A 118 -20.47 0.03 -30.95
N GLU A 119 -20.93 0.87 -30.02
CA GLU A 119 -20.13 1.87 -29.32
C GLU A 119 -19.50 1.35 -28.02
N HIS A 120 -19.86 0.12 -27.63
CA HIS A 120 -19.41 -0.53 -26.41
C HIS A 120 -18.15 -1.36 -26.68
N ARG A 121 -17.12 -1.16 -25.87
CA ARG A 121 -15.88 -1.92 -25.89
C ARG A 121 -15.65 -2.56 -24.54
N LEU A 122 -15.45 -3.86 -24.54
CA LEU A 122 -15.03 -4.64 -23.39
C LEU A 122 -13.60 -5.12 -23.62
N LEU A 123 -12.70 -4.82 -22.68
CA LEU A 123 -11.28 -5.16 -22.71
C LEU A 123 -10.99 -6.17 -21.61
N PRO A 124 -11.31 -7.46 -21.81
CA PRO A 124 -11.06 -8.51 -20.83
C PRO A 124 -9.57 -8.86 -20.72
N GLY A 125 -9.19 -9.41 -19.58
CA GLY A 125 -7.86 -9.92 -19.30
C GLY A 125 -7.89 -10.95 -18.18
N PHE A 126 -6.86 -11.78 -18.16
CA PHE A 126 -6.51 -12.59 -16.99
C PHE A 126 -5.42 -11.90 -16.19
N PHE A 127 -5.43 -12.09 -14.88
CA PHE A 127 -4.32 -11.67 -14.03
C PHE A 127 -4.01 -12.70 -12.95
N ALA A 128 -2.76 -12.66 -12.50
CA ALA A 128 -2.27 -13.29 -11.28
C ALA A 128 -1.44 -12.26 -10.51
N ASP A 129 -1.70 -12.12 -9.22
CA ASP A 129 -1.09 -11.13 -8.34
C ASP A 129 -0.62 -11.83 -7.07
N PHE A 130 0.66 -11.65 -6.76
CA PHE A 130 1.30 -12.12 -5.55
C PHE A 130 1.75 -10.90 -4.76
N ASN A 131 1.45 -10.88 -3.46
CA ASN A 131 1.93 -9.85 -2.56
C ASN A 131 2.37 -10.47 -1.25
N ALA A 132 3.53 -10.06 -0.74
CA ALA A 132 3.99 -10.44 0.59
C ALA A 132 4.60 -9.22 1.27
N GLY A 133 4.28 -9.02 2.54
CA GLY A 133 4.80 -7.89 3.29
C GLY A 133 4.82 -8.14 4.79
N THR A 134 5.70 -7.43 5.46
CA THR A 134 5.92 -7.49 6.90
C THR A 134 6.10 -6.09 7.48
N LEU A 135 5.52 -5.85 8.64
CA LEU A 135 5.79 -4.71 9.51
C LEU A 135 6.35 -5.24 10.82
N VAL A 136 7.51 -4.71 11.21
CA VAL A 136 8.18 -5.01 12.47
C VAL A 136 8.26 -3.72 13.25
N SER A 137 7.69 -3.72 14.45
CA SER A 137 7.81 -2.63 15.41
C SER A 137 8.53 -3.13 16.65
N ILE A 138 9.53 -2.41 17.12
CA ILE A 138 10.24 -2.78 18.35
C ILE A 138 9.83 -1.77 19.43
N ASP A 139 9.32 -2.27 20.55
CA ASP A 139 8.95 -1.44 21.69
C ASP A 139 9.17 -2.15 23.02
N ASN A 140 9.11 -1.38 24.10
CA ASN A 140 9.24 -1.86 25.48
C ASN A 140 8.05 -1.38 26.33
N ARG A 141 6.86 -1.28 25.71
CA ARG A 141 5.66 -0.71 26.37
C ARG A 141 5.07 -1.65 27.42
N VAL A 142 5.22 -2.96 27.22
CA VAL A 142 4.75 -3.98 28.17
C VAL A 142 5.71 -4.10 29.36
N ASP A 143 7.01 -4.10 29.09
CA ASP A 143 8.07 -4.17 30.09
C ASP A 143 9.25 -3.28 29.64
N PRO A 144 9.62 -2.23 30.42
CA PRO A 144 10.73 -1.34 30.07
C PRO A 144 12.07 -2.04 29.91
N THR A 145 12.24 -3.22 30.52
CA THR A 145 13.48 -4.00 30.57
C THR A 145 13.53 -5.17 29.58
N ASP A 146 12.40 -5.49 28.94
CA ASP A 146 12.27 -6.57 27.95
C ASP A 146 11.69 -6.05 26.63
N PRO A 147 12.52 -5.40 25.79
CA PRO A 147 12.17 -5.04 24.42
C PRO A 147 11.61 -6.22 23.61
N ARG A 148 10.52 -5.96 22.89
CA ARG A 148 9.82 -6.95 22.07
C ARG A 148 9.76 -6.51 20.61
N ALA A 149 9.95 -7.48 19.72
CA ALA A 149 9.67 -7.33 18.31
C ALA A 149 8.21 -7.75 18.04
N ASN A 150 7.35 -6.77 17.82
CA ASN A 150 5.98 -6.97 17.36
C ASN A 150 5.99 -7.07 15.83
N ILE A 151 5.63 -8.23 15.31
CA ILE A 151 5.75 -8.58 13.90
C ILE A 151 4.37 -8.90 13.35
N TYR A 152 4.01 -8.22 12.28
CA TYR A 152 2.88 -8.60 11.44
C TYR A 152 3.35 -8.97 10.05
N LEU A 153 3.00 -10.17 9.61
CA LEU A 153 3.37 -10.73 8.31
C LEU A 153 2.11 -11.11 7.53
N LYS A 154 2.11 -10.83 6.24
CA LYS A 154 1.00 -11.12 5.34
C LYS A 154 1.47 -11.59 3.97
N LYS A 155 0.72 -12.53 3.39
CA LYS A 155 0.88 -13.04 2.03
C LYS A 155 -0.50 -13.14 1.36
N ASP A 156 -0.64 -12.51 0.20
CA ASP A 156 -1.83 -12.57 -0.65
C ASP A 156 -1.49 -13.19 -2.00
N ILE A 157 -2.38 -14.05 -2.49
CA ILE A 157 -2.37 -14.56 -3.86
C ILE A 157 -3.77 -14.30 -4.44
N LYS A 158 -3.83 -13.54 -5.53
CA LYS A 158 -5.06 -13.28 -6.28
C LYS A 158 -4.89 -13.76 -7.70
N TYR A 159 -5.92 -14.39 -8.25
CA TYR A 159 -5.96 -14.69 -9.68
C TYR A 159 -7.39 -14.71 -10.17
N GLY A 160 -7.60 -14.20 -11.38
CA GLY A 160 -8.95 -14.08 -11.91
C GLY A 160 -9.02 -13.30 -13.21
N LEU A 161 -10.22 -12.78 -13.45
CA LEU A 161 -10.58 -12.03 -14.63
C LEU A 161 -10.72 -10.56 -14.26
N ASN A 162 -10.17 -9.70 -15.10
CA ASN A 162 -10.47 -8.29 -15.10
C ASN A 162 -11.07 -7.88 -16.44
N SER A 163 -11.87 -6.83 -16.43
CA SER A 163 -12.33 -6.22 -17.65
C SER A 163 -12.51 -4.73 -17.49
N ARG A 164 -12.24 -4.01 -18.57
CA ARG A 164 -12.55 -2.60 -18.70
C ARG A 164 -13.64 -2.42 -19.75
N TYR A 165 -14.73 -1.81 -19.33
CA TYR A 165 -15.80 -1.34 -20.18
C TYR A 165 -15.60 0.15 -20.50
N LYS A 166 -15.72 0.49 -21.80
CA LYS A 166 -15.65 1.85 -22.33
C LYS A 166 -16.73 2.05 -23.40
N THR A 167 -17.25 3.27 -23.48
CA THR A 167 -18.15 3.72 -24.55
C THR A 167 -17.44 4.74 -25.42
N ASN A 168 -17.71 4.74 -26.74
CA ASN A 168 -17.07 5.70 -27.66
C ASN A 168 -17.54 7.16 -27.45
N GLN A 169 -18.74 7.38 -26.89
CA GLN A 169 -19.34 8.70 -26.75
C GLN A 169 -18.97 9.44 -25.45
N ASN A 170 -18.63 8.70 -24.39
CA ASN A 170 -18.36 9.26 -23.07
C ASN A 170 -16.92 8.96 -22.64
N ASN A 171 -16.27 9.90 -21.97
CA ASN A 171 -14.96 9.69 -21.32
C ASN A 171 -15.05 8.83 -20.04
N ASP A 172 -16.13 8.07 -19.89
CA ASP A 172 -16.39 7.21 -18.76
C ASP A 172 -15.72 5.85 -18.97
N ALA A 173 -15.15 5.32 -17.90
CA ALA A 173 -14.60 3.97 -17.88
C ALA A 173 -15.08 3.24 -16.62
N PHE A 174 -15.47 1.99 -16.82
CA PHE A 174 -15.84 1.10 -15.74
C PHE A 174 -14.92 -0.12 -15.77
N ASP A 175 -14.12 -0.30 -14.72
CA ASP A 175 -13.29 -1.49 -14.54
C ASP A 175 -13.98 -2.41 -13.52
N PHE A 176 -14.10 -3.69 -13.87
CA PHE A 176 -14.57 -4.73 -12.94
C PHE A 176 -13.55 -5.86 -12.90
N SER A 177 -13.40 -6.50 -11.75
CA SER A 177 -12.59 -7.72 -11.63
C SER A 177 -13.30 -8.70 -10.72
N ILE A 178 -13.18 -9.99 -11.03
CA ILE A 178 -13.63 -11.10 -10.18
C ILE A 178 -12.49 -12.10 -10.06
N TYR A 179 -12.17 -12.49 -8.84
CA TYR A 179 -10.99 -13.29 -8.58
C TYR A 179 -11.13 -14.14 -7.33
N LYS A 180 -10.32 -15.18 -7.27
CA LYS A 180 -10.05 -15.90 -6.04
C LYS A 180 -8.91 -15.20 -5.31
N LEU A 181 -9.11 -14.92 -4.03
CA LEU A 181 -8.11 -14.41 -3.10
C LEU A 181 -7.80 -15.53 -2.10
N SER A 182 -6.52 -15.88 -1.97
CA SER A 182 -5.99 -16.67 -0.85
C SER A 182 -5.08 -15.76 -0.03
N ARG A 183 -5.35 -15.62 1.26
CA ARG A 183 -4.68 -14.71 2.17
C ARG A 183 -4.19 -15.46 3.39
N SER A 184 -2.91 -15.35 3.67
CA SER A 184 -2.31 -15.88 4.89
C SER A 184 -1.62 -14.79 5.68
N ASP A 185 -1.80 -14.81 7.00
CA ASP A 185 -1.17 -13.84 7.87
C ASP A 185 -0.80 -14.38 9.26
N LEU A 186 0.08 -13.64 9.92
CA LEU A 186 0.55 -13.90 11.28
C LEU A 186 0.77 -12.58 12.00
N GLU A 187 0.30 -12.51 13.24
CA GLU A 187 0.66 -11.47 14.20
C GLU A 187 1.34 -12.16 15.38
N THR A 188 2.56 -11.74 15.71
CA THR A 188 3.35 -12.32 16.81
C THR A 188 4.16 -11.24 17.51
N SER A 189 4.46 -11.47 18.79
CA SER A 189 5.34 -10.62 19.61
C SER A 189 6.42 -11.50 20.18
N LYS A 190 7.69 -11.22 19.81
CA LYS A 190 8.84 -12.04 20.21
C LYS A 190 9.78 -11.25 21.12
N THR A 191 10.15 -11.86 22.24
CA THR A 191 11.28 -11.42 23.09
C THR A 191 12.61 -11.92 22.52
N ALA A 192 13.74 -11.43 23.05
CA ALA A 192 15.06 -11.92 22.66
C ALA A 192 15.22 -13.45 22.84
N SER A 193 14.68 -14.01 23.93
CA SER A 193 14.70 -15.46 24.17
C SER A 193 13.92 -16.24 23.11
N GLN A 194 12.74 -15.75 22.71
CA GLN A 194 11.87 -16.42 21.73
C GLN A 194 12.49 -16.40 20.32
N ILE A 195 13.10 -15.28 19.92
CA ILE A 195 13.82 -15.15 18.63
C ILE A 195 14.90 -16.24 18.52
N ILE A 196 15.64 -16.50 19.61
CA ILE A 196 16.71 -17.50 19.63
C ILE A 196 16.16 -18.92 19.64
N SER A 197 15.11 -19.20 20.43
CA SER A 197 14.55 -20.55 20.50
C SER A 197 13.92 -21.00 19.19
N GLU A 198 13.41 -20.07 18.39
CA GLU A 198 12.76 -20.34 17.11
C GLU A 198 13.73 -20.27 15.91
N ASP A 199 15.01 -19.96 16.15
CA ASP A 199 16.08 -19.79 15.15
C ASP A 199 15.69 -18.88 13.96
N SER A 200 14.73 -17.99 14.17
CA SER A 200 14.15 -17.17 13.10
C SER A 200 13.52 -15.89 13.64
N PHE A 201 13.98 -14.76 13.08
CA PHE A 201 13.39 -13.45 13.37
C PHE A 201 12.04 -13.29 12.65
N ILE A 202 12.00 -13.61 11.35
CA ILE A 202 10.79 -13.62 10.52
C ILE A 202 10.73 -14.96 9.80
N ASP A 203 9.61 -15.67 9.96
CA ASP A 203 9.39 -16.97 9.32
C ASP A 203 8.11 -16.94 8.47
N LEU A 204 8.22 -17.18 7.17
CA LEU A 204 7.07 -17.25 6.26
C LEU A 204 6.30 -18.57 6.39
N ASP A 205 6.93 -19.63 6.90
CA ASP A 205 6.32 -20.95 7.03
C ASP A 205 5.36 -20.99 8.24
N SER A 206 5.53 -20.07 9.18
CA SER A 206 4.62 -19.83 10.31
C SER A 206 3.26 -19.19 9.94
N LEU A 207 3.01 -18.94 8.65
CA LEU A 207 1.72 -18.45 8.14
C LEU A 207 0.65 -19.55 8.22
N THR A 208 -0.08 -19.59 9.34
CA THR A 208 -1.02 -20.66 9.68
C THR A 208 -2.46 -20.40 9.24
N LYS A 209 -2.87 -19.13 9.12
CA LYS A 209 -4.23 -18.76 8.69
C LYS A 209 -4.28 -18.71 7.18
N ASP A 210 -5.30 -19.30 6.56
CA ASP A 210 -5.48 -19.29 5.11
C ASP A 210 -6.94 -18.97 4.76
N GLU A 211 -7.22 -17.67 4.58
CA GLU A 211 -8.52 -17.17 4.17
C GLU A 211 -8.65 -17.28 2.66
N LYS A 212 -9.65 -18.02 2.18
CA LYS A 212 -9.92 -18.26 0.78
C LYS A 212 -11.30 -17.72 0.42
N VAL A 213 -11.34 -16.70 -0.44
CA VAL A 213 -12.61 -16.06 -0.85
C VAL A 213 -12.66 -15.81 -2.35
N ILE A 214 -13.87 -15.71 -2.88
CA ILE A 214 -14.13 -15.04 -4.14
C ILE A 214 -14.46 -13.58 -3.84
N ALA A 215 -13.76 -12.67 -4.49
CA ALA A 215 -13.91 -11.24 -4.30
C ALA A 215 -14.06 -10.51 -5.64
N ALA A 216 -14.59 -9.30 -5.57
CA ALA A 216 -14.71 -8.39 -6.69
C ALA A 216 -14.09 -7.02 -6.42
N ASP A 217 -13.57 -6.43 -7.48
CA ASP A 217 -13.14 -5.03 -7.51
C ASP A 217 -14.00 -4.28 -8.54
N LEU A 218 -14.44 -3.07 -8.19
CA LEU A 218 -15.23 -2.18 -9.03
C LEU A 218 -14.57 -0.81 -9.02
N LYS A 219 -14.38 -0.23 -10.20
CA LYS A 219 -13.85 1.13 -10.36
C LYS A 219 -14.61 1.86 -11.44
N TYR A 220 -15.18 3.01 -11.08
CA TYR A 220 -15.80 3.93 -12.01
C TYR A 220 -14.95 5.19 -12.12
N MET A 221 -14.71 5.64 -13.35
CA MET A 221 -13.99 6.86 -13.65
C MET A 221 -14.79 7.67 -14.65
N GLN A 222 -15.00 8.94 -14.34
CA GLN A 222 -15.72 9.89 -15.18
C GLN A 222 -14.86 11.14 -15.38
N THR A 223 -14.75 11.62 -16.61
CA THR A 223 -14.02 12.84 -16.95
C THR A 223 -14.97 13.87 -17.54
N LEU A 224 -15.08 15.02 -16.88
CA LEU A 224 -15.92 16.16 -17.27
C LEU A 224 -15.04 17.39 -17.50
N GLY A 225 -14.78 17.72 -18.77
CA GLY A 225 -13.85 18.78 -19.14
C GLY A 225 -12.44 18.51 -18.57
N ASN A 226 -11.95 19.43 -17.74
CA ASN A 226 -10.62 19.36 -17.14
C ASN A 226 -10.61 18.68 -15.77
N SER A 227 -11.70 18.01 -15.40
CA SER A 227 -11.84 17.32 -14.11
C SER A 227 -12.12 15.84 -14.30
N ALA A 228 -11.54 15.01 -13.44
CA ALA A 228 -11.79 13.58 -13.36
C ALA A 228 -12.24 13.20 -11.94
N TYR A 229 -13.23 12.31 -11.89
CA TYR A 229 -13.78 11.73 -10.67
C TYR A 229 -13.57 10.22 -10.71
N LEU A 230 -13.10 9.66 -9.62
CA LEU A 230 -12.84 8.23 -9.47
C LEU A 230 -13.53 7.72 -8.21
N TYR A 231 -14.24 6.61 -8.35
CA TYR A 231 -14.83 5.84 -7.25
C TYR A 231 -14.37 4.40 -7.38
N GLU A 232 -13.89 3.82 -6.29
CA GLU A 232 -13.27 2.50 -6.32
C GLU A 232 -13.61 1.71 -5.06
N ILE A 233 -14.02 0.47 -5.25
CA ILE A 233 -14.29 -0.52 -4.21
C ILE A 233 -13.45 -1.75 -4.54
N ARG A 234 -12.68 -2.25 -3.59
CA ARG A 234 -11.84 -3.44 -3.77
C ARG A 234 -12.00 -4.44 -2.66
N GLU A 235 -11.68 -5.68 -3.01
CA GLU A 235 -11.80 -6.84 -2.13
C GLU A 235 -13.23 -6.99 -1.58
N PHE A 236 -14.25 -6.65 -2.39
CA PHE A 236 -15.64 -6.87 -2.02
C PHE A 236 -15.90 -8.37 -2.00
N LYS A 237 -15.99 -8.94 -0.79
CA LYS A 237 -16.19 -10.37 -0.58
C LYS A 237 -17.54 -10.82 -1.13
N LEU A 238 -17.51 -11.73 -2.10
CA LEU A 238 -18.71 -12.35 -2.67
C LEU A 238 -19.03 -13.68 -2.01
N HIS A 239 -18.00 -14.49 -1.74
CA HIS A 239 -18.18 -15.85 -1.22
C HIS A 239 -16.95 -16.34 -0.46
N THR A 240 -17.15 -17.12 0.61
CA THR A 240 -16.07 -17.82 1.34
C THR A 240 -15.94 -19.25 0.84
N LEU A 241 -14.73 -19.68 0.49
CA LEU A 241 -14.48 -21.03 0.00
C LEU A 241 -14.35 -22.03 1.16
N SER A 242 -14.63 -23.31 0.89
CA SER A 242 -14.49 -24.40 1.87
C SER A 242 -13.06 -24.51 2.41
N GLY A 243 -12.93 -24.76 3.71
CA GLY A 243 -11.63 -24.87 4.38
C GLY A 243 -10.93 -23.51 4.60
N SER A 244 -11.60 -22.40 4.34
CA SER A 244 -11.11 -21.07 4.68
C SER A 244 -11.09 -20.86 6.19
N GLN A 245 -9.97 -20.40 6.71
CA GLN A 245 -9.85 -19.88 8.08
C GLN A 245 -9.84 -18.35 8.03
N GLU A 246 -10.45 -17.69 9.02
CA GLU A 246 -10.46 -16.22 9.03
C GLU A 246 -9.06 -15.67 9.30
N SER A 247 -8.56 -14.82 8.40
CA SER A 247 -7.27 -14.14 8.57
C SER A 247 -7.40 -12.98 9.56
N SER A 248 -6.32 -12.63 10.26
CA SER A 248 -6.34 -11.48 11.17
C SER A 248 -6.58 -10.15 10.41
N TYR A 249 -6.15 -10.06 9.16
CA TYR A 249 -6.41 -8.95 8.22
C TYR A 249 -7.85 -8.92 7.73
N GLY A 250 -8.53 -10.07 7.70
CA GLY A 250 -9.89 -10.25 7.21
C GLY A 250 -10.07 -9.81 5.76
N THR A 251 -11.34 -9.57 5.38
CA THR A 251 -11.77 -9.27 4.00
C THR A 251 -12.64 -8.02 3.93
N LYS A 252 -12.41 -7.06 4.82
CA LYS A 252 -13.10 -5.76 4.81
C LYS A 252 -12.74 -4.99 3.54
N PRO A 253 -13.71 -4.44 2.80
CA PRO A 253 -13.44 -3.81 1.52
C PRO A 253 -12.63 -2.54 1.69
N TYR A 254 -11.80 -2.25 0.68
CA TYR A 254 -11.11 -0.98 0.52
C TYR A 254 -11.95 -0.07 -0.36
N LEU A 255 -12.18 1.15 0.11
CA LEU A 255 -12.91 2.19 -0.60
C LEU A 255 -11.95 3.31 -0.96
N ARG A 256 -12.08 3.88 -2.14
CA ARG A 256 -11.33 5.07 -2.56
C ARG A 256 -12.17 6.01 -3.40
N PHE A 257 -11.99 7.29 -3.13
CA PHE A 257 -12.48 8.39 -3.94
C PHE A 257 -11.30 9.28 -4.34
N GLU A 258 -11.30 9.78 -5.58
CA GLU A 258 -10.32 10.78 -6.01
C GLU A 258 -10.98 11.78 -6.96
N PHE A 259 -10.66 13.05 -6.73
CA PHE A 259 -10.93 14.14 -7.64
C PHE A 259 -9.59 14.69 -8.15
N ASP A 260 -9.46 14.79 -9.47
CA ASP A 260 -8.29 15.31 -10.15
C ASP A 260 -8.72 16.45 -11.09
N ARG A 261 -7.98 17.56 -11.08
CA ARG A 261 -8.25 18.72 -11.94
C ARG A 261 -6.98 19.17 -12.65
N LEU A 262 -7.05 19.18 -13.97
CA LEU A 262 -6.04 19.74 -14.86
C LEU A 262 -6.18 21.27 -14.90
N PHE A 263 -5.11 21.97 -14.53
CA PHE A 263 -5.05 23.44 -14.52
C PHE A 263 -4.34 24.01 -15.74
N ASN A 264 -3.31 23.31 -16.21
CA ASN A 264 -2.52 23.76 -17.35
C ASN A 264 -2.22 22.58 -18.26
N GLU A 265 -2.79 22.61 -19.46
CA GLU A 265 -2.60 21.57 -20.46
C GLU A 265 -1.15 21.54 -20.95
N THR A 266 -0.52 22.70 -21.18
CA THR A 266 0.85 22.83 -21.69
C THR A 266 1.89 22.13 -20.82
N TYR A 267 1.75 22.20 -19.49
CA TYR A 267 2.68 21.55 -18.55
C TYR A 267 2.09 20.30 -17.88
N GLY A 268 0.90 19.86 -18.31
CA GLY A 268 0.18 18.75 -17.70
C GLY A 268 0.00 18.89 -16.18
N LEU A 269 -0.10 20.13 -15.68
CA LEU A 269 -0.17 20.42 -14.25
C LEU A 269 -1.59 20.17 -13.74
N SER A 270 -1.72 19.26 -12.78
CA SER A 270 -2.97 18.87 -12.16
C SER A 270 -2.86 18.86 -10.64
N PHE A 271 -3.97 19.14 -9.98
CA PHE A 271 -4.13 18.96 -8.54
C PHE A 271 -5.11 17.82 -8.31
N PHE A 272 -4.80 16.99 -7.34
CA PHE A 272 -5.72 15.93 -6.92
C PHE A 272 -5.93 15.97 -5.42
N ILE A 273 -7.14 15.59 -5.02
CA ILE A 273 -7.52 15.31 -3.65
C ILE A 273 -8.25 13.97 -3.65
N GLY A 274 -7.96 13.15 -2.67
CA GLY A 274 -8.62 11.86 -2.56
C GLY A 274 -8.63 11.36 -1.15
N GLU A 275 -9.27 10.22 -1.03
CA GLU A 275 -9.45 9.53 0.22
C GLU A 275 -9.47 8.04 -0.01
N HIS A 276 -8.90 7.31 0.94
CA HIS A 276 -9.10 5.87 1.02
C HIS A 276 -9.54 5.44 2.42
N PHE A 277 -10.34 4.38 2.49
CA PHE A 277 -10.84 3.87 3.76
C PHE A 277 -10.98 2.36 3.75
N ARG A 278 -10.66 1.77 4.91
CA ARG A 278 -10.99 0.41 5.28
C ARG A 278 -11.40 0.42 6.74
N GLN A 279 -12.32 -0.46 7.14
CA GLN A 279 -12.80 -0.61 8.52
C GLN A 279 -11.72 -1.17 9.47
N ARG A 280 -10.59 -0.47 9.60
CA ARG A 280 -9.41 -0.79 10.45
C ARG A 280 -8.71 0.46 11.00
N TYR A 281 -8.87 1.59 10.33
CA TYR A 281 -8.32 2.89 10.73
C TYR A 281 -9.39 3.97 10.61
N LYS A 282 -9.12 5.16 11.18
CA LYS A 282 -10.02 6.31 11.08
C LYS A 282 -10.01 6.85 9.65
N PHE A 283 -11.18 7.27 9.16
CA PHE A 283 -11.39 7.90 7.86
C PHE A 283 -10.33 8.97 7.54
N GLN A 284 -10.10 9.90 8.46
CA GLN A 284 -9.11 10.98 8.33
C GLN A 284 -7.68 10.53 8.01
N ASN A 285 -7.29 9.30 8.39
CA ASN A 285 -5.94 8.79 8.16
C ASN A 285 -5.68 8.46 6.68
N GLY A 286 -6.74 8.33 5.88
CA GLY A 286 -6.67 8.04 4.46
C GLY A 286 -6.91 9.24 3.54
N LEU A 287 -7.08 10.44 4.09
CA LEU A 287 -7.15 11.68 3.31
C LEU A 287 -5.77 12.02 2.73
N TYR A 288 -5.75 12.41 1.45
CA TYR A 288 -4.54 12.84 0.78
C TYR A 288 -4.82 13.89 -0.28
N LEU A 289 -3.82 14.71 -0.58
CA LEU A 289 -3.85 15.67 -1.67
C LEU A 289 -2.49 15.78 -2.33
N GLY A 290 -2.44 16.33 -3.53
CA GLY A 290 -1.19 16.45 -4.23
C GLY A 290 -1.26 17.17 -5.55
N ILE A 291 -0.08 17.27 -6.16
CA ILE A 291 0.12 17.89 -7.46
C ILE A 291 0.80 16.88 -8.37
N ARG A 292 0.35 16.82 -9.61
CA ARG A 292 0.98 16.04 -10.67
C ARG A 292 1.38 16.95 -11.82
N MET A 293 2.63 16.84 -12.23
CA MET A 293 3.19 17.51 -13.40
C MET A 293 3.59 16.46 -14.42
N ARG A 294 3.30 16.70 -15.71
CA ARG A 294 3.64 15.76 -16.78
C ARG A 294 4.32 16.52 -17.91
N SER A 295 5.52 16.09 -18.29
CA SER A 295 6.13 16.54 -19.54
C SER A 295 5.31 16.02 -20.72
N LEU A 296 4.84 16.92 -21.57
CA LEU A 296 4.24 16.57 -22.85
C LEU A 296 5.28 16.21 -23.92
N GLU A 297 6.55 16.59 -23.69
CA GLU A 297 7.66 16.34 -24.59
C GLU A 297 8.45 15.08 -24.18
N LYS A 298 9.25 14.53 -25.12
CA LYS A 298 10.14 13.39 -24.85
C LYS A 298 11.37 13.89 -24.05
N PRO A 299 11.78 13.21 -22.96
CA PRO A 299 11.22 11.97 -22.42
C PRO A 299 9.91 12.20 -21.63
N PRO A 300 8.96 11.24 -21.70
CA PRO A 300 7.67 11.33 -21.00
C PRO A 300 7.84 11.11 -19.50
N ILE A 301 8.29 12.15 -18.81
CA ILE A 301 8.52 12.17 -17.37
C ILE A 301 7.33 12.82 -16.67
N ALA A 302 6.91 12.24 -15.56
CA ALA A 302 5.95 12.84 -14.65
C ALA A 302 6.54 12.96 -13.25
N PHE A 303 6.09 13.98 -12.52
CA PHE A 303 6.41 14.18 -11.12
C PHE A 303 5.11 14.27 -10.34
N ILE A 304 4.98 13.45 -9.30
CA ILE A 304 3.84 13.48 -8.39
C ILE A 304 4.36 13.82 -7.00
N PHE A 305 3.76 14.83 -6.40
CA PHE A 305 3.93 15.16 -4.99
C PHE A 305 2.61 14.90 -4.28
N LYS A 306 2.61 14.04 -3.27
CA LYS A 306 1.44 13.71 -2.45
C LYS A 306 1.74 14.01 -1.00
N PHE A 307 0.77 14.57 -0.30
CA PHE A 307 0.76 14.78 1.13
C PHE A 307 -0.44 14.07 1.74
N ASP A 308 -0.21 13.32 2.81
CA ASP A 308 -1.25 12.72 3.65
C ASP A 308 -0.97 13.02 5.13
N ALA A 309 -1.76 12.46 6.05
CA ALA A 309 -1.67 12.75 7.48
C ALA A 309 -0.29 12.48 8.11
N ASP A 310 0.47 11.54 7.55
CA ASP A 310 1.72 11.06 8.16
C ASP A 310 2.93 11.25 7.23
N PHE A 311 2.73 11.28 5.92
CA PHE A 311 3.80 11.22 4.93
C PHE A 311 3.74 12.31 3.86
N LEU A 312 4.94 12.77 3.49
CA LEU A 312 5.23 13.46 2.24
C LEU A 312 5.78 12.44 1.24
N THR A 313 5.19 12.35 0.06
CA THR A 313 5.58 11.39 -0.97
C THR A 313 5.97 12.10 -2.25
N PHE A 314 7.16 11.80 -2.75
CA PHE A 314 7.66 12.26 -4.05
C PHE A 314 7.85 11.09 -5.00
N ILE A 315 7.26 11.18 -6.19
CA ILE A 315 7.24 10.11 -7.20
C ILE A 315 7.67 10.68 -8.56
N PRO A 316 8.96 10.65 -8.90
CA PRO A 316 9.41 10.72 -10.28
C PRO A 316 9.00 9.44 -11.03
N GLU A 317 8.40 9.63 -12.20
CA GLU A 317 7.92 8.56 -13.09
C GLU A 317 8.45 8.76 -14.50
N LEU A 318 8.96 7.70 -15.11
CA LEU A 318 9.22 7.58 -16.54
C LEU A 318 8.14 6.69 -17.15
N LYS A 319 7.34 7.23 -18.08
CA LYS A 319 6.20 6.53 -18.67
C LYS A 319 6.32 6.44 -20.18
N THR A 320 6.87 5.35 -20.66
CA THR A 320 6.95 5.04 -22.10
C THR A 320 5.83 4.06 -22.50
N LYS A 321 5.69 3.78 -23.80
CA LYS A 321 4.77 2.75 -24.30
C LYS A 321 5.12 1.34 -23.77
N TRP A 322 6.39 1.06 -23.51
CA TRP A 322 6.88 -0.30 -23.22
C TRP A 322 7.26 -0.50 -21.76
N LEU A 323 7.48 0.58 -21.03
CA LEU A 323 7.98 0.58 -19.67
C LEU A 323 7.41 1.78 -18.90
N ILE A 324 6.86 1.50 -17.72
CA ILE A 324 6.57 2.49 -16.69
C ILE A 324 7.45 2.18 -15.49
N ALA A 325 8.40 3.07 -15.22
CA ALA A 325 9.31 2.97 -14.10
C ALA A 325 9.12 4.17 -13.16
N ASN A 326 8.99 3.93 -11.86
CA ASN A 326 8.97 5.00 -10.89
C ASN A 326 9.73 4.62 -9.63
N TYR A 327 10.29 5.64 -9.00
CA TYR A 327 10.86 5.56 -7.66
C TYR A 327 10.02 6.43 -6.75
N LYS A 328 9.69 5.95 -5.55
CA LYS A 328 8.93 6.73 -4.56
C LYS A 328 9.78 6.94 -3.33
N LEU A 329 9.87 8.20 -2.91
CA LEU A 329 10.46 8.61 -1.64
C LEU A 329 9.33 9.07 -0.73
N ILE A 330 9.08 8.30 0.33
CA ILE A 330 7.98 8.52 1.28
C ILE A 330 8.61 8.89 2.62
N ILE A 331 8.50 10.16 3.00
CA ILE A 331 9.15 10.75 4.17
C ILE A 331 8.09 11.01 5.24
N PRO A 332 8.21 10.43 6.44
CA PRO A 332 7.31 10.76 7.54
C PRO A 332 7.56 12.20 7.96
N HIS A 333 6.50 13.00 8.03
CA HIS A 333 6.56 14.40 8.48
C HIS A 333 5.88 14.58 9.84
N SER A 334 4.94 13.69 10.19
CA SER A 334 4.42 13.50 11.53
C SER A 334 5.18 12.34 12.17
N ASN A 335 6.04 12.64 13.15
CA ASN A 335 6.83 11.65 13.88
C ASN A 335 7.10 12.17 15.32
N PRO A 336 7.04 11.31 16.35
CA PRO A 336 6.67 9.89 16.31
C PRO A 336 5.16 9.67 16.05
N GLN A 337 4.81 8.50 15.53
CA GLN A 337 3.44 8.08 15.27
C GLN A 337 3.05 6.99 16.27
N ASP A 338 2.10 7.29 17.16
CA ASP A 338 1.75 6.40 18.27
C ASP A 338 2.99 5.98 19.08
N GLU A 339 3.83 6.97 19.44
CA GLU A 339 5.09 6.83 20.20
C GLU A 339 6.23 6.07 19.50
N ILE A 340 6.03 5.63 18.26
CA ILE A 340 7.02 4.88 17.48
C ILE A 340 7.44 5.69 16.26
N TRP A 341 8.74 5.70 16.01
CA TRP A 341 9.36 6.40 14.90
C TRP A 341 9.20 5.64 13.60
N ALA A 342 8.36 6.18 12.72
CA ALA A 342 8.26 5.72 11.35
C ALA A 342 9.55 6.06 10.59
N SER A 343 10.06 5.10 9.83
CA SER A 343 11.24 5.29 8.98
C SER A 343 10.84 5.76 7.58
N THR A 344 11.73 6.50 6.90
CA THR A 344 11.57 6.79 5.47
C THR A 344 11.37 5.50 4.67
N ILE A 345 10.38 5.48 3.79
CA ILE A 345 10.08 4.34 2.92
C ILE A 345 10.55 4.67 1.51
N HIS A 346 11.26 3.72 0.92
CA HIS A 346 11.70 3.74 -0.47
C HIS A 346 10.85 2.75 -1.26
N SER A 347 10.47 3.12 -2.48
CA SER A 347 9.77 2.23 -3.39
C SER A 347 10.40 2.22 -4.77
N ILE A 348 10.49 1.04 -5.36
CA ILE A 348 10.87 0.82 -6.75
C ILE A 348 9.70 0.11 -7.42
N SER A 349 9.25 0.64 -8.55
CA SER A 349 8.18 0.05 -9.34
C SER A 349 8.57 -0.03 -10.81
N LEU A 350 8.40 -1.21 -11.40
CA LEU A 350 8.66 -1.50 -12.81
C LEU A 350 7.44 -2.18 -13.42
N ASN A 351 6.99 -1.70 -14.58
CA ASN A 351 5.77 -2.21 -15.21
C ASN A 351 5.93 -2.25 -16.73
N ILE A 352 5.45 -3.32 -17.34
CA ILE A 352 5.37 -3.51 -18.78
C ILE A 352 3.88 -3.47 -19.16
N PRO A 353 3.36 -2.33 -19.65
CA PRO A 353 1.93 -2.16 -19.91
C PRO A 353 1.46 -2.98 -21.12
N PHE A 354 0.15 -3.22 -21.20
CA PHE A 354 -0.45 -3.66 -22.45
C PHE A 354 -0.33 -2.56 -23.53
N PRO A 355 -0.04 -2.91 -24.80
CA PRO A 355 0.33 -1.97 -25.85
C PRO A 355 -0.81 -1.14 -26.43
#